data_AF-A0A8S4P867-F1
#
_entry.id   AF-A0A8S4P867-F1
#
_cell.length_a   1.000
_cell.length_b   1.000
_cell.length_c   1.000
_cell.angle_alpha   90.00
_cell.angle_beta   90.00
_cell.angle_gamma   90.00
#
_symmetry.space_group_name_H-M   'P 1'
#
loop_
_entity.id
_entity.type
_entity.pdbx_description
1 polymer ?
#
loop_
_entity_poly.entity_id
_entity_poly.type
_entity_poly.pdbx_seq_one_letter_code
_entity_poly.pdbx_strand_id
1 'polypeptide(L)'
;MGKPTRTKDGHDVRSCKVADKTGCINISLWDEAGDILQSGDILRLVKGYAAMWKGSLTLYTGKVGELNKIGEFCMQFSELPNFSEPNPEYMKLLEQQNKQRKSPTEDQGGQNGQNRPPHMGGPQGQQSSGNNSRPPRPMAPGGGQGGRPPMNGLQGLQQAVQMQQSNINMGNRGRGGRR
;
A
#
# COMPACT_ATOMS: atom_id res chain seq x y z
N MET A 1 -4.47 21.37 -2.86
CA MET A 1 -4.79 20.24 -1.95
C MET A 1 -5.86 19.36 -2.58
N GLY A 2 -5.76 18.03 -2.49
CA GLY A 2 -6.81 17.12 -2.98
C GLY A 2 -8.03 17.01 -2.05
N LYS A 3 -9.15 16.49 -2.54
CA LYS A 3 -10.31 16.14 -1.69
C LYS A 3 -9.95 14.98 -0.75
N PRO A 4 -10.37 15.00 0.54
CA PRO A 4 -10.21 13.86 1.43
C PRO A 4 -10.86 12.60 0.86
N THR A 5 -10.20 11.46 1.06
CA THR A 5 -10.74 10.13 0.77
C THR A 5 -10.90 9.39 2.07
N ARG A 6 -12.12 8.93 2.38
CA ARG A 6 -12.39 8.12 3.57
C ARG A 6 -11.98 6.67 3.34
N THR A 7 -11.18 6.13 4.25
CA THR A 7 -10.81 4.72 4.28
C THR A 7 -11.94 3.87 4.88
N LYS A 8 -11.87 2.54 4.68
CA LYS A 8 -12.86 1.59 5.24
C LYS A 8 -12.92 1.62 6.76
N ASP A 9 -11.81 1.98 7.39
CA ASP A 9 -11.66 2.03 8.85
C ASP A 9 -12.11 3.38 9.44
N GLY A 10 -12.62 4.29 8.60
CA GLY A 10 -13.16 5.58 9.02
C GLY A 10 -12.17 6.75 9.04
N HIS A 11 -10.89 6.53 8.72
CA HIS A 11 -9.88 7.59 8.64
C HIS A 11 -9.98 8.38 7.35
N ASP A 12 -9.77 9.69 7.43
CA ASP A 12 -9.71 10.58 6.28
C ASP A 12 -8.27 10.77 5.81
N VAL A 13 -8.04 10.61 4.51
CA VAL A 13 -6.70 10.72 3.91
C VAL A 13 -6.71 11.78 2.82
N ARG A 14 -5.78 12.72 2.91
CA ARG A 14 -5.59 13.77 1.91
C ARG A 14 -4.21 13.65 1.27
N SER A 15 -4.19 13.58 -0.06
CA SER A 15 -2.93 13.64 -0.82
C SER A 15 -2.60 15.09 -1.15
N CYS A 16 -1.35 15.49 -0.90
CA CYS A 16 -0.87 16.86 -1.03
C CYS A 16 0.48 16.86 -1.73
N LYS A 17 0.76 17.88 -2.54
CA LYS A 17 2.08 18.08 -3.14
C LYS A 17 2.87 19.01 -2.23
N VAL A 18 4.06 18.61 -1.83
CA VAL A 18 5.01 19.43 -1.07
C VAL A 18 6.29 19.57 -1.87
N ALA A 19 6.98 20.69 -1.69
CA ALA A 19 8.18 21.01 -2.47
C ALA A 19 9.23 21.71 -1.61
N ASP A 20 10.49 21.51 -1.97
CA ASP A 20 11.64 22.24 -1.47
C ASP A 20 12.50 22.74 -2.65
N LYS A 21 13.69 23.28 -2.38
CA LYS A 21 14.59 23.79 -3.43
C LYS A 21 15.02 22.72 -4.44
N THR A 22 14.91 21.44 -4.09
CA THR A 22 15.41 20.31 -4.87
C THR A 22 14.35 19.66 -5.75
N GLY A 23 13.06 19.87 -5.47
CA GLY A 23 11.96 19.31 -6.24
C GLY A 23 10.70 19.15 -5.40
N CYS A 24 9.77 18.30 -5.88
CA CYS A 24 8.51 18.07 -5.20
C CYS A 24 8.15 16.58 -5.07
N ILE A 25 7.33 16.28 -4.06
CA ILE A 25 6.86 14.93 -3.74
C ILE A 25 5.42 15.01 -3.20
N ASN A 26 4.66 13.94 -3.39
CA ASN A 26 3.36 13.74 -2.77
C ASN A 26 3.56 13.30 -1.32
N ILE A 27 2.82 13.91 -0.40
CA ILE A 27 2.66 13.48 0.99
C ILE A 27 1.22 13.04 1.21
N SER A 28 1.01 11.94 1.97
CA SER A 28 -0.31 11.53 2.42
C SER A 28 -0.52 11.95 3.86
N LEU A 29 -1.46 12.86 4.08
CA LEU A 29 -1.86 13.37 5.38
C LEU A 29 -3.09 12.62 5.88
N TRP A 30 -3.11 12.30 7.17
CA TRP A 30 -4.17 11.52 7.80
C TRP A 30 -4.89 12.35 8.85
N ASP A 31 -6.21 12.17 8.93
CA ASP A 31 -7.10 12.73 9.95
C ASP A 31 -6.91 14.25 10.11
N GLU A 32 -6.80 14.73 11.35
CA GLU A 32 -6.70 16.15 11.71
C GLU A 32 -5.58 16.89 10.96
N ALA A 33 -4.43 16.24 10.75
CA ALA A 33 -3.31 16.85 10.01
C ALA A 33 -3.68 17.15 8.55
N GLY A 34 -4.57 16.36 7.94
CA GLY A 34 -5.07 16.60 6.60
C GLY A 34 -6.07 17.76 6.50
N ASP A 35 -6.71 18.13 7.61
CA ASP A 35 -7.77 19.13 7.63
C ASP A 35 -7.30 20.53 8.00
N ILE A 36 -6.32 20.63 8.91
CA ILE A 36 -5.79 21.92 9.35
C ILE A 36 -4.83 22.55 8.34
N LEU A 37 -4.16 21.74 7.50
CA LEU A 37 -3.12 22.21 6.60
C LEU A 37 -3.68 22.87 5.33
N GLN A 38 -3.08 23.99 4.97
CA GLN A 38 -3.46 24.80 3.81
C GLN A 38 -2.31 24.94 2.79
N SER A 39 -2.68 25.35 1.58
CA SER A 39 -1.68 25.68 0.55
C SER A 39 -0.82 26.85 1.01
N GLY A 40 0.50 26.74 0.90
CA GLY A 40 1.44 27.79 1.30
C GLY A 40 2.01 27.62 2.71
N ASP A 41 1.53 26.65 3.50
CA ASP A 41 2.13 26.31 4.78
C ASP A 41 3.55 25.75 4.61
N ILE A 42 4.44 26.17 5.50
CA ILE A 42 5.80 25.64 5.60
C ILE A 42 5.81 24.62 6.73
N LEU A 43 6.18 23.39 6.41
CA LEU A 43 6.08 22.25 7.32
C LEU A 43 7.47 21.71 7.68
N ARG A 44 7.65 21.34 8.95
CA ARG A 44 8.78 20.53 9.41
C ARG A 44 8.29 19.12 9.71
N LEU A 45 8.70 18.16 8.89
CA LEU A 45 8.47 16.74 9.09
C LEU A 45 9.66 16.11 9.81
N VAL A 46 9.42 15.44 10.94
CA VAL A 46 10.43 14.71 11.71
C VAL A 46 10.09 13.23 11.71
N LYS A 47 11.09 12.36 11.46
CA LYS A 47 10.93 10.90 11.37
C LYS A 47 9.84 10.49 10.36
N GLY A 48 9.78 11.19 9.23
CA GLY A 48 8.99 10.77 8.08
C GLY A 48 9.63 9.56 7.38
N TYR A 49 8.84 8.86 6.57
CA TYR A 49 9.32 7.81 5.69
C TYR A 49 8.68 7.94 4.31
N ALA A 50 9.41 7.52 3.28
CA ALA A 50 8.87 7.43 1.93
C ALA A 50 8.52 5.97 1.60
N ALA A 51 7.45 5.75 0.85
CA ALA A 51 7.08 4.43 0.35
C ALA A 51 6.43 4.55 -1.04
N MET A 52 6.48 3.47 -1.82
CA MET A 52 5.78 3.42 -3.10
C MET A 52 4.30 3.10 -2.86
N TRP A 53 3.42 3.96 -3.38
CA TRP A 53 1.98 3.77 -3.35
C TRP A 53 1.40 3.95 -4.75
N LYS A 54 0.76 2.89 -5.27
CA LYS A 54 0.19 2.88 -6.64
C LYS A 54 1.17 3.41 -7.70
N GLY A 55 2.44 3.02 -7.59
CA GLY A 55 3.49 3.44 -8.53
C GLY A 55 4.08 4.82 -8.28
N SER A 56 3.60 5.57 -7.28
CA SER A 56 4.09 6.91 -6.95
C SER A 56 4.88 6.88 -5.64
N LEU A 57 6.09 7.43 -5.63
CA LEU A 57 6.83 7.64 -4.38
C LEU A 57 6.07 8.65 -3.53
N THR A 58 5.69 8.27 -2.32
CA THR A 58 4.84 9.08 -1.44
C THR A 58 5.46 9.17 -0.05
N LEU A 59 5.45 10.37 0.51
CA LEU A 59 5.93 10.69 1.85
C LEU A 59 4.83 10.48 2.88
N TYR A 60 5.21 9.96 4.05
CA TYR A 60 4.33 9.68 5.17
C TYR A 60 4.98 10.12 6.48
N THR A 61 4.14 10.49 7.44
CA THR A 61 4.57 10.68 8.83
C THR A 61 4.81 9.32 9.49
N GLY A 62 5.99 9.10 10.08
CA GLY A 62 6.29 7.87 10.80
C GLY A 62 5.44 7.68 12.05
N LYS A 63 5.44 6.45 12.61
CA LYS A 63 4.66 6.12 13.81
C LYS A 63 4.98 7.03 15.02
N VAL A 64 6.23 7.44 15.14
CA VAL A 64 6.73 8.37 16.19
C VAL A 64 7.22 9.67 15.54
N GLY A 65 6.67 10.00 14.37
CA GLY A 65 6.99 11.19 13.62
C GLY A 65 6.04 12.33 13.93
N GLU A 66 6.50 13.53 13.62
CA GLU A 66 5.76 14.77 13.89
C GLU A 66 5.73 15.62 12.62
N LEU A 67 4.60 16.29 12.38
CA LEU A 67 4.42 17.24 11.30
C LEU A 67 3.99 18.58 11.89
N ASN A 68 4.89 19.56 11.86
CA ASN A 68 4.67 20.85 12.51
C ASN A 68 4.61 21.97 11.45
N LYS A 69 3.59 22.83 11.50
CA LYS A 69 3.60 24.10 10.75
C LYS A 69 4.60 25.05 11.40
N ILE A 70 5.55 25.56 10.62
CA ILE A 70 6.62 26.46 11.08
C ILE A 70 6.58 27.83 10.41
N GLY A 71 5.70 28.05 9.43
CA GLY A 71 5.56 29.32 8.74
C GLY A 71 4.62 29.22 7.55
N GLU A 72 4.63 30.25 6.71
CA GLU A 72 3.85 30.34 5.48
C GLU A 72 4.55 31.21 4.42
N PHE A 73 4.30 30.91 3.14
CA PHE A 73 4.63 31.69 1.93
C PHE A 73 6.11 31.89 1.55
N CYS A 74 7.02 32.16 2.49
CA CYS A 74 8.35 32.70 2.16
C CYS A 74 9.46 31.66 1.93
N MET A 75 9.13 30.38 1.72
CA MET A 75 10.13 29.35 1.43
C MET A 75 10.29 29.16 -0.08
N GLN A 76 11.52 29.26 -0.58
CA GLN A 76 11.83 28.96 -1.97
C GLN A 76 11.67 27.46 -2.24
N PHE A 77 10.97 27.12 -3.32
CA PHE A 77 10.74 25.74 -3.77
C PHE A 77 10.86 25.60 -5.29
N SER A 78 11.05 24.36 -5.74
CA SER A 78 10.98 23.95 -7.14
C SER A 78 9.94 22.85 -7.28
N GLU A 79 9.07 22.97 -8.29
CA GLU A 79 8.14 21.88 -8.62
C GLU A 79 8.78 20.75 -9.43
N LEU A 80 10.01 20.95 -9.88
CA LEU A 80 10.74 19.98 -10.70
C LEU A 80 12.10 19.64 -10.07
N PRO A 81 12.51 18.35 -10.15
CA PRO A 81 11.72 17.21 -10.60
C PRO A 81 10.58 16.83 -9.64
N ASN A 82 9.55 16.17 -10.19
CA ASN A 82 8.49 15.57 -9.40
C ASN A 82 8.84 14.11 -9.09
N PHE A 83 9.24 13.86 -7.85
CA PHE A 83 9.64 12.53 -7.38
C PHE A 83 8.48 11.54 -7.29
N SER A 84 7.23 12.00 -7.37
CA SER A 84 6.04 11.17 -7.32
C SER A 84 5.46 10.82 -8.67
N GLU A 85 6.10 11.21 -9.77
CA GLU A 85 5.64 10.78 -11.10
C GLU A 85 5.61 9.25 -11.19
N PRO A 86 4.52 8.62 -11.66
CA PRO A 86 4.50 7.18 -11.81
C PRO A 86 5.61 6.73 -12.77
N ASN A 87 6.49 5.84 -12.33
CA ASN A 87 7.47 5.24 -13.22
C ASN A 87 6.83 4.03 -13.95
N PRO A 88 6.64 4.09 -15.29
CA PRO A 88 5.99 3.01 -16.03
C PRO A 88 6.76 1.69 -15.95
N GLU A 89 8.09 1.74 -15.86
CA GLU A 89 8.93 0.54 -15.82
C GLU A 89 8.84 -0.15 -14.46
N TYR A 90 8.80 0.62 -13.38
CA TYR A 90 8.56 0.09 -12.04
C TYR A 90 7.16 -0.55 -11.92
N MET A 91 6.14 0.06 -12.53
CA MET A 91 4.78 -0.49 -12.56
C MET A 91 4.71 -1.86 -13.25
N LYS A 92 5.40 -2.01 -14.39
CA LYS A 92 5.50 -3.32 -15.07
C LYS A 92 6.16 -4.37 -14.19
N LEU A 93 7.22 -4.01 -13.46
CA LEU A 93 7.92 -4.95 -12.57
C LEU A 93 7.00 -5.44 -11.44
N LEU A 94 6.21 -4.55 -10.85
CA LEU A 94 5.21 -4.92 -9.83
C LEU A 94 4.14 -5.87 -10.39
N GLU A 95 3.68 -5.65 -11.62
CA GLU A 95 2.72 -6.55 -12.28
C GLU A 95 3.30 -7.94 -12.54
N GLN A 96 4.56 -8.02 -12.99
CA GLN A 96 5.25 -9.29 -13.23
C GLN A 96 5.42 -10.09 -11.92
N GLN A 97 5.78 -9.42 -10.83
CA GLN A 97 5.94 -10.06 -9.53
C GLN A 97 4.60 -10.58 -8.97
N ASN A 98 3.50 -9.85 -9.18
CA ASN A 98 2.17 -10.30 -8.77
C ASN A 98 1.65 -11.48 -9.59
N LYS A 99 2.06 -11.63 -10.86
CA LYS A 99 1.72 -12.80 -11.69
C LYS A 99 2.41 -14.07 -11.20
N GLN A 100 3.65 -13.99 -10.72
CA GLN A 100 4.37 -15.14 -10.17
C GLN A 100 3.83 -15.64 -8.83
N ARG A 101 3.11 -14.80 -8.07
CA ARG A 101 2.47 -15.19 -6.79
C ARG A 101 1.13 -15.91 -6.94
N LYS A 102 0.52 -15.92 -8.13
CA LYS A 102 -0.61 -16.81 -8.42
C LYS A 102 -0.04 -18.17 -8.85
N SER A 103 0.19 -19.05 -7.87
CA SER A 103 0.39 -20.46 -8.14
C SER A 103 -0.84 -21.01 -8.89
N PRO A 104 -0.67 -21.82 -9.95
CA PRO A 104 -1.76 -22.57 -10.53
C PRO A 104 -2.13 -23.68 -9.54
N THR A 105 -3.19 -23.51 -8.77
CA THR A 105 -3.84 -24.68 -8.16
C THR A 105 -4.69 -25.29 -9.26
N GLU A 106 -4.14 -26.36 -9.83
CA GLU A 106 -4.87 -27.32 -10.64
C GLU A 106 -6.10 -27.80 -9.87
N ASP A 107 -7.26 -27.78 -10.51
CA ASP A 107 -8.21 -28.87 -10.29
C ASP A 107 -8.83 -29.25 -11.64
N GLN A 108 -8.15 -30.17 -12.32
CA GLN A 108 -8.79 -31.11 -13.21
C GLN A 108 -9.44 -32.20 -12.36
N GLY A 109 -10.76 -32.24 -12.35
CA GLY A 109 -11.57 -33.39 -11.96
C GLY A 109 -13.02 -33.04 -12.26
N GLY A 110 -13.68 -33.58 -13.27
CA GLY A 110 -13.78 -34.98 -13.63
C GLY A 110 -15.27 -35.34 -13.49
N GLN A 111 -15.93 -35.57 -14.62
CA GLN A 111 -17.34 -35.99 -14.72
C GLN A 111 -17.57 -37.41 -14.16
N ASN A 112 -18.86 -37.73 -13.96
CA ASN A 112 -19.47 -39.03 -13.60
C ASN A 112 -19.48 -39.36 -12.11
N GLY A 113 -20.56 -39.84 -11.52
CA GLY A 113 -21.71 -40.57 -12.07
C GLY A 113 -22.06 -41.68 -11.08
N GLN A 114 -23.34 -42.03 -11.00
CA GLN A 114 -23.93 -42.96 -10.03
C GLN A 114 -23.17 -44.29 -9.84
N ASN A 115 -23.06 -44.78 -8.59
CA ASN A 115 -23.49 -46.13 -8.18
C ASN A 115 -23.06 -46.49 -6.73
N ARG A 116 -24.03 -46.59 -5.82
CA ARG A 116 -23.93 -47.41 -4.59
C ARG A 116 -24.99 -48.51 -4.66
N PRO A 117 -24.64 -49.81 -4.52
CA PRO A 117 -25.60 -50.88 -4.30
C PRO A 117 -25.91 -51.08 -2.80
N PRO A 118 -26.98 -51.83 -2.47
CA PRO A 118 -27.68 -51.76 -1.18
C PRO A 118 -27.30 -52.90 -0.22
N HIS A 119 -27.44 -52.68 1.10
CA HIS A 119 -27.57 -53.78 2.04
C HIS A 119 -28.55 -53.46 3.18
N MET A 120 -29.47 -54.40 3.42
CA MET A 120 -30.61 -54.37 4.34
C MET A 120 -30.26 -54.80 5.77
N GLY A 121 -31.09 -54.41 6.74
CA GLY A 121 -31.37 -55.19 7.96
C GLY A 121 -31.02 -54.52 9.30
N GLY A 122 -32.03 -54.21 10.13
CA GLY A 122 -31.88 -53.72 11.53
C GLY A 122 -31.62 -54.85 12.55
N PRO A 123 -31.96 -54.74 13.86
CA PRO A 123 -32.52 -53.60 14.62
C PRO A 123 -31.84 -53.32 16.01
N GLN A 124 -32.37 -52.30 16.70
CA GLN A 124 -32.48 -52.12 18.17
C GLN A 124 -31.24 -51.81 19.07
N GLY A 125 -31.21 -50.57 19.57
CA GLY A 125 -31.31 -50.28 21.01
C GLY A 125 -30.04 -50.17 21.87
N GLN A 126 -30.00 -49.08 22.66
CA GLN A 126 -29.41 -48.95 24.01
C GLN A 126 -28.13 -48.10 24.18
N GLN A 127 -28.33 -46.94 24.84
CA GLN A 127 -27.51 -46.26 25.86
C GLN A 127 -25.98 -46.23 25.74
N SER A 128 -25.39 -45.01 25.80
CA SER A 128 -24.65 -44.53 26.99
C SER A 128 -23.73 -43.35 26.65
N SER A 129 -23.52 -42.51 27.68
CA SER A 129 -22.62 -41.35 27.73
C SER A 129 -21.21 -41.63 27.20
N GLY A 130 -20.72 -40.74 26.35
CA GLY A 130 -19.34 -40.72 25.88
C GLY A 130 -18.85 -39.29 25.70
N ASN A 131 -18.18 -38.78 26.73
CA ASN A 131 -17.49 -37.50 26.77
C ASN A 131 -16.40 -37.48 25.68
N ASN A 132 -16.47 -36.57 24.69
CA ASN A 132 -15.40 -36.37 23.73
C ASN A 132 -15.03 -34.90 23.59
N SER A 133 -13.94 -34.56 24.29
CA SER A 133 -13.17 -33.33 24.23
C SER A 133 -12.76 -33.00 22.79
N ARG A 134 -13.40 -31.99 22.19
CA ARG A 134 -12.88 -31.33 20.99
C ARG A 134 -11.74 -30.39 21.39
N PRO A 135 -10.60 -30.38 20.68
CA PRO A 135 -9.56 -29.38 20.93
C PRO A 135 -10.08 -27.99 20.51
N PRO A 136 -9.75 -26.92 21.24
CA PRO A 136 -10.08 -25.57 20.81
C PRO A 136 -9.24 -25.20 19.58
N ARG A 137 -9.90 -24.65 18.56
CA ARG A 137 -9.23 -23.97 17.45
C ARG A 137 -8.34 -22.85 18.02
N PRO A 138 -7.11 -22.65 17.53
CA PRO A 138 -6.37 -21.45 17.87
C PRO A 138 -7.11 -20.24 17.30
N MET A 139 -7.55 -19.34 18.17
CA MET A 139 -7.93 -17.99 17.77
C MET A 139 -6.70 -17.34 17.13
N ALA A 140 -6.74 -17.15 15.82
CA ALA A 140 -5.83 -16.23 15.16
C ALA A 140 -6.11 -14.83 15.73
N PRO A 141 -5.10 -14.07 16.21
CA PRO A 141 -5.32 -12.68 16.52
C PRO A 141 -5.63 -11.98 15.20
N GLY A 142 -6.89 -11.56 15.05
CA GLY A 142 -7.33 -10.62 14.04
C GLY A 142 -6.66 -9.28 14.27
N GLY A 143 -5.41 -9.14 13.81
CA GLY A 143 -4.78 -7.85 13.61
C GLY A 143 -5.36 -7.24 12.35
N GLY A 144 -6.42 -6.44 12.51
CA GLY A 144 -6.91 -5.55 11.46
C GLY A 144 -5.78 -4.62 11.03
N GLN A 145 -5.12 -4.96 9.92
CA GLN A 145 -4.23 -4.04 9.22
C GLN A 145 -5.10 -3.02 8.50
N GLY A 146 -5.55 -2.02 9.25
CA GLY A 146 -6.16 -0.84 8.70
C GLY A 146 -5.14 -0.09 7.83
N GLY A 147 -5.38 -0.11 6.53
CA GLY A 147 -5.07 0.95 5.56
C GLY A 147 -3.66 1.54 5.45
N ARG A 148 -2.65 1.07 6.18
CA ARG A 148 -1.28 1.57 6.00
C ARG A 148 -0.69 1.01 4.70
N PRO A 149 -0.07 1.85 3.86
CA PRO A 149 0.57 1.37 2.64
C PRO A 149 1.56 0.25 3.00
N PRO A 150 1.70 -0.78 2.15
CA PRO A 150 2.64 -1.86 2.40
C PRO A 150 4.02 -1.25 2.60
N MET A 151 4.69 -1.65 3.68
CA MET A 151 6.11 -1.37 3.84
C MET A 151 6.82 -2.22 2.78
N ASN A 152 6.96 -1.69 1.57
CA ASN A 152 7.84 -2.31 0.58
C ASN A 152 9.20 -2.47 1.27
N GLY A 153 9.75 -3.69 1.23
CA GLY A 153 11.05 -3.96 1.85
C GLY A 153 12.08 -2.92 1.39
N LEU A 154 13.00 -2.54 2.28
CA LEU A 154 13.96 -1.44 2.05
C LEU A 154 14.67 -1.54 0.68
N GLN A 155 14.96 -2.75 0.21
CA GLN A 155 15.52 -3.00 -1.14
C GLN A 155 14.61 -2.57 -2.29
N GLY A 156 13.32 -2.94 -2.25
CA GLY A 156 12.38 -2.59 -3.31
C GLY A 156 12.12 -1.08 -3.39
N LEU A 157 12.15 -0.40 -2.25
CA LEU A 157 12.08 1.06 -2.19
C LEU A 157 13.33 1.72 -2.78
N GLN A 158 14.53 1.24 -2.41
CA GLN A 158 15.78 1.78 -2.97
C GLN A 158 15.84 1.65 -4.49
N GLN A 159 15.46 0.48 -5.02
CA GLN A 159 15.40 0.28 -6.47
C GLN A 159 14.40 1.23 -7.13
N ALA A 160 13.21 1.40 -6.55
CA ALA A 160 12.20 2.33 -7.09
C ALA A 160 12.72 3.78 -7.10
N VAL A 161 13.33 4.23 -6.00
CA VAL A 161 13.92 5.58 -5.88
C VAL A 161 15.03 5.79 -6.91
N GLN A 162 15.88 4.78 -7.13
CA GLN A 162 16.95 4.86 -8.12
C GLN A 162 16.40 4.96 -9.55
N MET A 163 15.37 4.17 -9.88
CA MET A 163 14.69 4.23 -11.17
C MET A 163 13.94 5.56 -11.38
N GLN A 164 13.43 6.16 -10.30
CA GLN A 164 12.80 7.48 -10.33
C GLN A 164 13.82 8.55 -10.73
N GLN A 165 14.99 8.55 -10.07
CA GLN A 165 16.07 9.51 -10.32
C GLN A 165 16.67 9.35 -11.72
N SER A 166 16.82 8.12 -12.22
CA SER A 166 17.33 7.89 -13.58
C SER A 166 16.39 8.43 -14.65
N ASN A 167 15.07 8.24 -14.47
CA ASN A 167 14.06 8.77 -15.39
C ASN A 167 14.06 10.31 -15.42
N ILE A 168 14.15 10.94 -14.24
CA ILE A 168 14.29 12.39 -14.10
C ILE A 168 15.53 12.89 -14.87
N ASN A 169 16.68 12.22 -14.72
CA ASN A 169 17.93 12.63 -15.35
C ASN A 169 17.89 12.46 -16.88
N MET A 170 17.21 11.43 -17.40
CA MET A 170 16.98 11.28 -18.84
C MET A 170 16.07 12.37 -19.41
N GLY A 171 14.99 12.73 -18.69
CA GLY A 171 14.06 13.79 -19.10
C GLY A 171 14.76 15.16 -19.29
N ASN A 172 15.74 15.48 -18.44
CA ASN A 172 16.52 16.70 -18.58
C ASN A 172 17.50 16.70 -19.77
N ARG A 173 18.02 15.53 -20.18
CA ARG A 173 18.93 15.42 -21.35
C ARG A 173 18.20 15.61 -22.69
N GLY A 174 16.90 15.34 -22.74
CA GLY A 174 16.10 15.47 -23.97
C GLY A 174 15.68 16.89 -24.36
N ARG A 175 15.83 17.89 -23.48
CA ARG A 175 15.43 19.29 -23.74
C ARG A 175 16.56 20.23 -24.15
N GLY A 176 17.79 19.73 -24.27
CA GLY A 176 19.01 20.52 -24.56
C GLY A 176 19.40 20.61 -26.04
N GLY A 177 18.46 20.70 -26.98
CA GLY A 177 18.79 20.72 -28.40
C GLY A 177 17.80 21.47 -29.27
N ARG A 178 18.02 22.79 -29.41
CA ARG A 178 17.71 23.67 -30.56
C ARG A 178 17.62 25.11 -30.07
N ARG A 179 18.74 25.82 -30.12
CA ARG A 179 18.82 27.25 -30.43
C ARG A 179 20.00 27.45 -31.35
#